data_AF-A0A8T4RGY8-F1
#
_entry.id   AF-A0A8T4RGY8-F1
#
_cell.length_a   1.000
_cell.length_b   1.000
_cell.length_c   1.000
_cell.angle_alpha   90.00
_cell.angle_beta   90.00
_cell.angle_gamma   90.00
#
_symmetry.space_group_name_H-M   'P 1'
#
loop_
_entity.id
_entity.type
_entity.pdbx_description
1 polymer ?
#
loop_
_entity_poly.entity_id
_entity_poly.type
_entity_poly.pdbx_seq_one_letter_code
_entity_poly.pdbx_strand_id
1 'polypeptide(L)' 'MFTADDEEDDGKKSLKIFHKALVGKIIGLKGRGHYTLGDMGTEEFPELLEVILK' A
#
# COMPACT_ATOMS: atom_id res chain seq x y z
N MET A 1 -1.02 -3.37 6.05
CA MET A 1 -1.51 -3.22 4.66
C MET A 1 -0.93 -1.96 4.07
N PHE A 2 -0.77 -1.89 2.75
CA PHE A 2 -0.35 -0.67 2.05
C PHE A 2 -1.16 -0.44 0.78
N THR A 3 -1.20 0.79 0.28
CA THR A 3 -1.98 1.21 -0.90
C THR A 3 -1.31 2.37 -1.62
N ALA A 4 -1.58 2.49 -2.92
CA ALA A 4 -1.02 3.55 -3.75
C ALA A 4 -1.72 4.89 -3.45
N ASP A 5 -1.01 6.00 -3.67
CA ASP A 5 -1.59 7.33 -3.53
C ASP A 5 -2.60 7.67 -4.64
N ASP A 6 -2.41 7.08 -5.81
CA ASP A 6 -3.27 7.17 -7.00
C ASP A 6 -4.26 6.00 -7.14
N GLU A 7 -4.49 5.24 -6.06
CA GLU A 7 -5.50 4.18 -6.03
C GLU A 7 -6.91 4.75 -6.26
N GLU A 8 -7.72 4.02 -7.03
CA GLU A 8 -9.11 4.40 -7.31
C GLU A 8 -9.95 4.39 -6.02
N ASP A 9 -11.06 5.14 -6.03
CA ASP A 9 -11.93 5.26 -4.85
C ASP A 9 -12.51 3.91 -4.41
N ASP A 10 -12.83 3.03 -5.36
CA ASP A 10 -13.33 1.70 -5.06
C ASP A 10 -12.24 0.76 -4.51
N GLY A 11 -10.99 0.95 -4.93
CA GLY A 11 -9.82 0.32 -4.31
C GLY A 11 -9.67 0.75 -2.84
N LYS A 12 -9.81 2.05 -2.56
CA LYS A 12 -9.77 2.60 -1.19
C LYS A 12 -10.94 2.10 -0.32
N LYS A 13 -12.13 1.91 -0.88
CA LYS A 13 -13.27 1.29 -0.16
C LYS A 13 -12.97 -0.16 0.18
N SER A 14 -12.45 -0.93 -0.78
CA SER A 14 -12.09 -2.34 -0.59
C SER A 14 -11.02 -2.49 0.50
N LEU A 15 -9.99 -1.64 0.49
CA LEU A 15 -8.97 -1.60 1.53
C LEU A 15 -9.56 -1.44 2.93
N LYS A 16 -10.55 -0.55 3.10
CA LYS A 16 -11.24 -0.37 4.39
C LYS A 16 -12.02 -1.61 4.83
N ILE A 17 -12.58 -2.38 3.89
CA ILE A 17 -13.28 -3.63 4.19
C ILE A 17 -12.28 -4.68 4.70
N PHE A 18 -11.19 -4.89 3.97
CA PHE A 18 -10.15 -5.84 4.37
C PHE A 18 -9.47 -5.45 5.69
N HIS A 19 -9.22 -4.15 5.90
CA HIS A 19 -8.62 -3.64 7.13
C HIS A 19 -9.46 -3.96 8.38
N LYS A 20 -10.79 -3.87 8.27
CA LYS A 20 -11.70 -4.25 9.37
C LYS A 20 -11.59 -5.73 9.74
N ALA A 21 -11.27 -6.60 8.78
CA ALA A 21 -11.18 -8.04 9.00
C ALA A 21 -9.78 -8.48 9.47
N LEU A 22 -8.73 -7.90 8.89
CA LEU A 22 -7.35 -8.35 9.08
C LEU A 22 -6.62 -7.60 10.21
N VAL A 23 -7.11 -6.42 10.60
CA VAL A 23 -6.49 -5.53 11.59
C VAL A 23 -5.07 -5.09 11.17
N GLY A 24 -4.55 -4.01 11.75
CA GLY A 24 -3.17 -3.56 11.52
C GLY A 24 -3.07 -2.13 10.96
N LYS A 25 -1.86 -1.71 10.58
CA LYS A 25 -1.61 -0.36 10.06
C LYS A 25 -1.83 -0.32 8.54
N ILE A 26 -2.48 0.74 8.06
CA ILE A 26 -2.52 1.08 6.63
C ILE A 26 -1.40 2.10 6.36
N ILE A 27 -0.59 1.86 5.34
CA ILE A 27 0.48 2.76 4.89
C ILE A 27 0.18 3.19 3.45
N GLY A 28 0.29 4.47 3.14
CA GLY A 28 0.24 4.94 1.75
C GLY A 28 1.64 5.01 1.17
N LEU A 29 1.91 4.35 0.04
CA LEU A 29 3.17 4.49 -0.70
C LEU A 29 2.95 5.50 -1.82
N LYS A 30 3.62 6.65 -1.72
CA LYS A 30 3.44 7.76 -2.66
C LYS A 30 4.31 7.60 -3.92
N GLY A 31 3.75 7.90 -5.08
CA GLY A 31 4.47 7.91 -6.35
C GLY A 31 4.98 6.54 -6.79
N ARG A 32 4.27 5.46 -6.42
CA ARG A 32 4.63 4.08 -6.79
C ARG A 32 3.63 3.42 -7.76
N GLY A 33 2.61 4.17 -8.17
CA GLY A 33 1.48 3.71 -8.99
C GLY A 33 0.87 2.41 -8.50
N HIS A 34 0.28 1.63 -9.41
CA HIS A 34 -0.46 0.39 -9.07
C HIS A 34 0.44 -0.85 -8.91
N TYR A 35 1.68 -0.64 -8.45
CA TYR A 35 2.65 -1.70 -8.14
C TYR A 35 2.96 -2.66 -9.30
N THR A 36 2.79 -2.22 -10.54
CA THR A 36 3.33 -2.93 -11.70
C THR A 36 4.82 -2.63 -11.83
N LEU A 37 5.59 -3.51 -12.47
CA LEU A 37 7.04 -3.29 -12.68
C LEU A 37 7.34 -1.95 -13.37
N GLY A 38 6.43 -1.46 -14.22
CA GLY A 38 6.56 -0.17 -14.89
C GLY A 38 6.31 1.02 -13.96
N ASP A 39 5.39 0.89 -13.01
CA ASP A 39 4.96 1.98 -12.14
C ASP A 39 5.85 2.14 -10.89
N MET A 40 6.35 1.03 -10.34
CA MET A 40 7.03 1.04 -9.04
C MET A 40 8.33 1.85 -9.03
N GLY A 41 9.01 1.92 -10.18
CA GLY A 41 10.34 2.52 -10.32
C GLY A 41 11.43 1.88 -9.43
N THR A 42 11.14 0.71 -8.86
CA THR A 42 12.00 -0.05 -7.96
C THR A 42 11.53 -1.50 -7.91
N GLU A 43 12.38 -2.37 -7.36
CA GLU A 43 12.05 -3.78 -7.08
C GLU A 43 11.77 -4.04 -5.59
N GLU A 44 12.07 -3.07 -4.71
CA GLU A 44 12.00 -3.25 -3.27
C GLU A 44 11.39 -2.03 -2.55
N PHE A 45 10.70 -2.30 -1.43
CA PHE A 45 10.10 -1.27 -0.57
C PHE A 45 10.65 -1.37 0.87
N PRO A 46 11.88 -0.91 1.13
CA PRO A 46 12.48 -0.94 2.46
C PRO A 46 11.64 -0.20 3.51
N GLU A 47 10.87 0.82 3.11
CA GLU A 47 9.94 1.55 3.98
C GLU A 47 8.86 0.67 4.62
N LEU A 48 8.51 -0.47 4.00
CA LEU A 48 7.57 -1.43 4.59
C LEU A 48 8.23 -2.25 5.71
N LEU A 49 9.51 -2.58 5.57
CA LEU A 49 10.26 -3.29 6.61
C LEU A 49 10.40 -2.44 7.87
N GLU A 50 10.67 -1.14 7.71
CA GLU A 50 10.75 -0.19 8.83
C GLU A 50 9.46 -0.13 9.66
N VAL A 51 8.31 -0.42 9.06
CA VAL A 51 7.03 -0.44 9.79
C VAL A 51 6.83 -1.72 10.59
N ILE A 52 7.42 -2.84 10.15
CA ILE A 52 7.28 -4.14 10.83
C ILE A 52 8.34 -4.32 11.93
N LEU A 53 9.53 -3.76 11.74
CA LEU A 53 10.65 -3.89 12.68
C LEU A 53 10.63 -2.87 13.83
N LYS A 54 9.61 -2.00 13.90
CA LYS A 54 9.35 -1.07 15.01
C LYS A 54 8.25 -1.60 15.92
#